data_AF-A0A966RES3-F1
#
_entry.id   AF-A0A966RES3-F1
#
_cell.length_a   1.000
_cell.length_b   1.000
_cell.length_c   1.000
_cell.angle_alpha   90.00
_cell.angle_beta   90.00
_cell.angle_gamma   90.00
#
_symmetry.space_group_name_H-M   'P 1'
#
loop_
_entity.id
_entity.type
_entity.pdbx_description
1 polymer ?
#
loop_
_entity_poly.entity_id
_entity_poly.type
_entity_poly.pdbx_seq_one_letter_code
_entity_poly.pdbx_strand_id
1 'polypeptide(L)'
;MAAGSSDTVFADPAFRLVRSQTVDTKLAVGRTQAQLKGQLQLIIRGTKRGLEQGTVEVEELTFAAFDVNQRLLTNRVPRNKANSVVSFRMQGKGTKFRYDANTRSIGGSINGLVHYAQLTELFPPQMPRGNDDFDLKSQPATMNLNLKLDTPLTGDQSNRVEDIPASVSMTMRAAGMREQEINDFNLSVTGKFAVQKYWIVANFEIVRRLCLQPVRIRASAGEASPTGAGLEFGLPGATSEWRKGDVIFDVRPFKEIVSPTLKILSESEAGALLSTVNDDDCIEIFFVQSLEPESLWGGGATFGTGHATAQIITSDGMVPAGIDLRHLAHELGHVMNLKHPGYGTATSPEGSTGTIMCPSGWLHDNPDANSTDNRNNIGNPLFRLSITTRGSATDCQNSADCG
;
A
#
# COMPACT_ATOMS: atom_id res chain seq x y z
N MET A 1 0.70 -28.81 47.29
CA MET A 1 0.53 -29.32 45.91
C MET A 1 -0.66 -28.57 45.31
N ALA A 2 -0.58 -27.79 44.24
CA ALA A 2 0.45 -27.61 43.23
C ALA A 2 0.65 -26.11 42.94
N ALA A 3 1.91 -25.74 42.67
CA ALA A 3 2.29 -24.46 42.10
C ALA A 3 1.93 -24.47 40.61
N GLY A 4 1.28 -23.41 40.14
CA GLY A 4 1.15 -23.10 38.71
C GLY A 4 1.91 -21.82 38.45
N SER A 5 3.18 -21.93 38.05
CA SER A 5 3.96 -20.81 37.52
C SER A 5 3.43 -20.49 36.12
N SER A 6 2.70 -19.37 36.01
CA SER A 6 2.48 -18.74 34.71
C SER A 6 3.79 -18.12 34.27
N ASP A 7 4.61 -18.88 33.54
CA ASP A 7 5.71 -18.33 32.76
C ASP A 7 5.12 -17.41 31.68
N THR A 8 4.91 -16.15 32.03
CA THR A 8 4.84 -15.07 31.06
C THR A 8 6.22 -15.00 30.42
N VAL A 9 6.40 -15.67 29.29
CA VAL A 9 7.57 -15.53 28.43
C VAL A 9 7.60 -14.06 27.99
N PHE A 10 8.42 -13.25 28.68
CA PHE A 10 8.72 -11.89 28.24
C PHE A 10 9.29 -12.00 26.82
N ALA A 11 8.57 -11.45 25.84
CA ALA A 11 9.03 -11.41 24.47
C ALA A 11 10.43 -10.75 24.41
N ASP A 12 11.39 -11.41 23.75
CA ASP A 12 12.74 -10.89 23.56
C ASP A 12 12.63 -9.48 22.95
N PRO A 13 13.19 -8.45 23.61
CA PRO A 13 13.14 -7.09 23.10
C PRO A 13 13.58 -7.03 21.64
N ALA A 14 12.81 -6.33 20.84
CA ALA A 14 13.06 -6.21 19.41
C ALA A 14 13.41 -4.76 19.04
N PHE A 15 14.43 -4.62 18.19
CA PHE A 15 14.67 -3.39 17.43
C PHE A 15 14.12 -3.55 16.02
N ARG A 16 13.93 -2.42 15.34
CA ARG A 16 13.59 -2.36 13.93
C ARG A 16 14.60 -1.51 13.19
N LEU A 17 14.99 -1.98 12.00
CA LEU A 17 15.67 -1.19 10.99
C LEU A 17 14.63 -0.70 10.00
N VAL A 18 14.57 0.61 9.81
CA VAL A 18 13.58 1.26 8.95
C VAL A 18 14.28 2.08 7.90
N ARG A 19 13.83 1.96 6.66
CA ARG A 19 14.20 2.91 5.62
C ARG A 19 13.08 3.06 4.60
N SER A 20 12.85 4.30 4.21
CA SER A 20 12.15 4.70 2.99
C SER A 20 13.12 5.56 2.19
N GLN A 21 13.43 5.17 0.95
CA GLN A 21 14.48 5.82 0.15
C GLN A 21 14.13 5.82 -1.34
N THR A 22 14.28 6.97 -1.97
CA THR A 22 14.34 7.05 -3.44
C THR A 22 15.69 6.55 -3.93
N VAL A 23 15.68 5.66 -4.91
CA VAL A 23 16.83 4.93 -5.42
C VAL A 23 16.90 4.98 -6.95
N ASP A 24 18.11 4.94 -7.49
CA ASP A 24 18.32 4.71 -8.92
C ASP A 24 18.06 3.25 -9.24
N THR A 25 17.25 3.03 -10.27
CA THR A 25 16.76 1.71 -10.66
C THR A 25 17.06 1.48 -12.13
N LYS A 26 17.58 0.30 -12.42
CA LYS A 26 17.75 -0.17 -13.79
C LYS A 26 16.72 -1.24 -14.10
N LEU A 27 15.90 -1.01 -15.12
CA LEU A 27 15.01 -2.00 -15.72
C LEU A 27 15.71 -2.68 -16.88
N ALA A 28 15.58 -4.00 -16.96
CA ALA A 28 16.03 -4.80 -18.08
C ALA A 28 14.91 -5.74 -18.56
N VAL A 29 14.53 -5.58 -19.84
CA VAL A 29 13.59 -6.49 -20.53
C VAL A 29 14.29 -7.01 -21.78
N GLY A 30 14.63 -8.30 -21.79
CA GLY A 30 15.48 -8.88 -22.84
C GLY A 30 16.80 -8.11 -22.98
N ARG A 31 17.02 -7.47 -24.14
CA ARG A 31 18.20 -6.63 -24.42
C ARG A 31 18.00 -5.14 -24.12
N THR A 32 16.76 -4.72 -23.88
CA THR A 32 16.43 -3.31 -23.62
C THR A 32 16.70 -2.97 -22.17
N GLN A 33 17.28 -1.80 -21.93
CA GLN A 33 17.55 -1.29 -20.59
C GLN A 33 17.03 0.13 -20.44
N ALA A 34 16.48 0.46 -19.28
CA ALA A 34 16.05 1.81 -18.93
C ALA A 34 16.56 2.18 -17.53
N GLN A 35 16.90 3.45 -17.34
CA GLN A 35 17.23 4.02 -16.03
C GLN A 35 16.03 4.79 -15.52
N LEU A 36 15.66 4.54 -14.28
CA LEU A 36 14.43 4.99 -13.65
C LEU A 36 14.71 5.41 -12.22
N LYS A 37 13.75 6.13 -11.62
CA LYS A 37 13.69 6.31 -10.17
C LYS A 37 12.76 5.26 -9.58
N GLY A 38 13.10 4.79 -8.40
CA GLY A 38 12.22 3.94 -7.61
C GLY A 38 12.20 4.35 -6.15
N GLN A 39 11.23 3.82 -5.41
CA GLN A 39 11.10 3.93 -3.97
C GLN A 39 11.27 2.55 -3.35
N LEU A 40 12.25 2.41 -2.48
CA LEU A 40 12.46 1.21 -1.66
C LEU A 40 11.98 1.48 -0.24
N GLN A 41 11.20 0.55 0.31
CA GLN A 41 10.78 0.58 1.70
C GLN A 41 11.15 -0.74 2.38
N LEU A 42 11.70 -0.65 3.57
CA LEU A 42 12.06 -1.82 4.36
C LEU A 42 11.81 -1.60 5.85
N ILE A 43 11.24 -2.61 6.49
CA ILE A 43 11.19 -2.80 7.93
C ILE A 43 11.76 -4.18 8.23
N ILE A 44 12.90 -4.21 8.92
CA ILE A 44 13.55 -5.44 9.37
C ILE A 44 13.57 -5.45 10.89
N ARG A 45 12.95 -6.47 11.48
CA ARG A 45 12.95 -6.72 12.90
C ARG A 45 14.13 -7.60 13.29
N GLY A 46 14.85 -7.20 14.33
CA GLY A 46 15.90 -8.00 14.94
C GLY A 46 15.67 -8.14 16.44
N THR A 47 16.08 -9.27 16.99
CA THR A 47 16.12 -9.49 18.45
C THR A 47 17.52 -9.97 18.83
N LYS A 48 17.87 -9.90 20.11
CA LYS A 48 19.18 -10.37 20.57
C LYS A 48 19.40 -11.83 20.19
N ARG A 49 18.41 -12.70 20.48
CA ARG A 49 18.44 -14.11 20.11
C ARG A 49 18.53 -14.31 18.58
N GLY A 50 17.80 -13.51 17.80
CA GLY A 50 17.86 -13.58 16.34
C GLY A 50 19.26 -13.32 15.81
N LEU A 51 19.92 -12.26 16.32
CA LEU A 51 21.29 -11.91 15.93
C LEU A 51 22.30 -12.99 16.33
N GLU A 52 22.18 -13.60 17.52
CA GLU A 52 23.00 -14.74 17.96
C GLU A 52 22.84 -15.96 17.03
N GLN A 53 21.63 -16.15 16.49
CA GLN A 53 21.32 -17.20 15.51
C GLN A 53 21.69 -16.81 14.07
N GLY A 54 22.22 -15.60 13.84
CA GLY A 54 22.54 -15.11 12.51
C GLY A 54 21.29 -14.87 11.64
N THR A 55 20.19 -14.42 12.25
CA THR A 55 18.92 -14.18 11.56
C THR A 55 18.26 -12.87 11.95
N VAL A 56 17.54 -12.28 11.00
CA VAL A 56 16.61 -11.16 11.21
C VAL A 56 15.31 -11.45 10.47
N GLU A 57 14.23 -10.78 10.84
CA GLU A 57 12.90 -10.97 10.28
C GLU A 57 12.53 -9.77 9.40
N VAL A 58 12.07 -10.02 8.18
CA VAL A 58 11.53 -8.97 7.30
C VAL A 58 10.05 -8.82 7.60
N GLU A 59 9.69 -7.69 8.19
CA GLU A 59 8.29 -7.32 8.46
C GLU A 59 7.65 -6.69 7.23
N GLU A 60 8.39 -5.82 6.53
CA GLU A 60 7.90 -5.13 5.34
C GLU A 60 9.05 -4.95 4.34
N LEU A 61 8.79 -5.29 3.07
CA LEU A 61 9.68 -4.99 1.94
C LEU A 61 8.82 -4.73 0.71
N THR A 62 8.81 -3.48 0.27
CA THR A 62 8.11 -3.05 -0.94
C THR A 62 9.03 -2.23 -1.82
N PHE A 63 8.72 -2.23 -3.11
CA PHE A 63 9.47 -1.46 -4.08
C PHE A 63 8.53 -0.93 -5.16
N ALA A 64 8.73 0.30 -5.62
CA ALA A 64 8.00 0.89 -6.74
C ALA A 64 8.99 1.58 -7.68
N ALA A 65 9.00 1.22 -8.96
CA ALA A 65 9.71 1.95 -10.00
C ALA A 65 8.72 2.82 -10.77
N PHE A 66 9.03 4.09 -10.95
CA PHE A 66 8.15 5.09 -11.56
C PHE A 66 8.54 5.36 -13.01
N ASP A 67 7.63 5.97 -13.77
CA ASP A 67 7.75 6.35 -15.18
C ASP A 67 8.18 5.18 -16.08
N VAL A 68 7.71 3.97 -15.77
CA VAL A 68 8.06 2.78 -16.55
C VAL A 68 7.23 2.73 -17.81
N ASN A 69 7.88 2.79 -18.97
CA ASN A 69 7.25 2.55 -20.26
C ASN A 69 6.65 1.14 -20.32
N GLN A 70 5.33 1.08 -20.27
CA GLN A 70 4.58 -0.17 -20.11
C GLN A 70 4.72 -1.09 -21.32
N ARG A 71 4.85 -0.51 -22.53
CA ARG A 71 5.07 -1.27 -23.77
C ARG A 71 6.29 -2.17 -23.69
N LEU A 72 7.32 -1.80 -22.93
CA LEU A 72 8.50 -2.63 -22.73
C LEU A 72 8.17 -3.93 -22.02
N LEU A 73 7.19 -3.94 -21.11
CA LEU A 73 6.86 -5.08 -20.27
C LEU A 73 6.04 -6.13 -21.01
N THR A 74 5.13 -5.70 -21.91
CA THR A 74 4.16 -6.60 -22.56
C THR A 74 4.31 -6.69 -24.08
N ASN A 75 5.17 -5.87 -24.70
CA ASN A 75 5.25 -5.64 -26.15
C ASN A 75 3.95 -5.10 -26.81
N ARG A 76 2.94 -4.70 -26.03
CA ARG A 76 1.67 -4.16 -26.52
C ARG A 76 1.60 -2.65 -26.34
N VAL A 77 0.89 -1.96 -27.23
CA VAL A 77 0.64 -0.51 -27.08
C VAL A 77 -0.36 -0.32 -25.93
N PRO A 78 -0.01 0.43 -24.87
CA PRO A 78 -0.94 0.73 -23.78
C PRO A 78 -2.12 1.55 -24.30
N ARG A 79 -3.33 1.25 -23.83
CA ARG A 79 -4.54 2.01 -24.17
C ARG A 79 -4.62 3.31 -23.39
N ASN A 80 -4.17 3.31 -22.13
CA ASN A 80 -4.35 4.41 -21.21
C ASN A 80 -3.01 5.01 -20.79
N LYS A 81 -2.26 4.27 -19.95
CA LYS A 81 -1.07 4.79 -19.25
C LYS A 81 0.19 4.31 -19.96
N ALA A 82 0.74 5.12 -20.88
CA ALA A 82 1.94 4.77 -21.64
C ALA A 82 3.16 4.50 -20.74
N ASN A 83 3.33 5.36 -19.74
CA ASN A 83 4.28 5.18 -18.63
C ASN A 83 3.48 5.05 -17.32
N SER A 84 3.92 4.21 -16.39
CA SER A 84 3.28 4.06 -15.08
C SER A 84 4.20 3.35 -14.09
N VAL A 85 3.73 3.13 -12.86
CA VAL A 85 4.47 2.42 -11.82
C VAL A 85 4.56 0.92 -12.11
N VAL A 86 5.72 0.33 -11.83
CA VAL A 86 5.89 -1.10 -11.60
C VAL A 86 6.18 -1.30 -10.12
N SER A 87 5.28 -1.96 -9.41
CA SER A 87 5.42 -2.15 -7.97
C SER A 87 5.60 -3.62 -7.61
N PHE A 88 6.36 -3.86 -6.54
CA PHE A 88 6.57 -5.14 -5.89
C PHE A 88 6.07 -5.08 -4.45
N ARG A 89 5.36 -6.12 -4.05
CA ARG A 89 4.95 -6.37 -2.66
C ARG A 89 5.33 -7.78 -2.26
N MET A 90 5.99 -7.94 -1.12
CA MET A 90 6.27 -9.26 -0.56
C MET A 90 4.99 -10.05 -0.26
N GLN A 91 5.06 -11.37 -0.38
CA GLN A 91 4.01 -12.28 0.07
C GLN A 91 4.41 -12.94 1.38
N GLY A 92 3.45 -13.04 2.31
CA GLY A 92 3.65 -13.62 3.64
C GLY A 92 4.30 -12.65 4.62
N LYS A 93 4.29 -13.04 5.90
CA LYS A 93 4.92 -12.32 7.01
C LYS A 93 6.00 -13.19 7.65
N GLY A 94 6.97 -12.54 8.30
CA GLY A 94 7.98 -13.23 9.09
C GLY A 94 9.05 -13.97 8.29
N THR A 95 9.31 -13.52 7.06
CA THR A 95 10.39 -14.08 6.23
C THR A 95 11.74 -13.79 6.92
N LYS A 96 12.52 -14.83 7.20
CA LYS A 96 13.83 -14.68 7.85
C LYS A 96 14.94 -14.47 6.83
N PHE A 97 15.73 -13.43 7.03
CA PHE A 97 16.98 -13.19 6.30
C PHE A 97 18.17 -13.60 7.15
N ARG A 98 19.26 -13.98 6.48
CA ARG A 98 20.54 -14.27 7.14
C ARG A 98 21.18 -12.95 7.52
N TYR A 99 21.64 -12.86 8.76
CA TYR A 99 22.52 -11.81 9.25
C TYR A 99 23.90 -12.40 9.53
N ASP A 100 24.95 -11.75 9.04
CA ASP A 100 26.34 -12.11 9.28
C ASP A 100 27.07 -10.90 9.88
N ALA A 101 27.47 -11.03 11.15
CA ALA A 101 28.13 -9.96 11.89
C ALA A 101 29.54 -9.65 11.38
N ASN A 102 30.23 -10.63 10.79
CA ASN A 102 31.60 -10.46 10.30
C ASN A 102 31.61 -9.63 9.01
N THR A 103 30.69 -9.94 8.10
CA THR A 103 30.53 -9.18 6.84
C THR A 103 29.61 -7.97 7.00
N ARG A 104 28.93 -7.85 8.15
CA ARG A 104 27.91 -6.84 8.47
C ARG A 104 26.80 -6.82 7.43
N SER A 105 26.37 -7.99 6.97
CA SER A 105 25.40 -8.10 5.88
C SER A 105 24.13 -8.80 6.32
N ILE A 106 23.00 -8.24 5.90
CA ILE A 106 21.70 -8.91 5.91
C ILE A 106 21.38 -9.29 4.47
N GLY A 107 21.06 -10.55 4.22
CA GLY A 107 20.74 -11.02 2.88
C GLY A 107 19.74 -12.14 2.84
N GLY A 108 18.93 -12.16 1.78
CA GLY A 108 17.93 -13.18 1.55
C GLY A 108 17.18 -13.01 0.24
N SER A 109 16.30 -13.97 -0.02
CA SER A 109 15.39 -13.98 -1.16
C SER A 109 13.96 -14.03 -0.64
N ILE A 110 13.06 -13.28 -1.27
CA ILE A 110 11.66 -13.23 -0.90
C ILE A 110 10.77 -13.28 -2.14
N ASN A 111 9.70 -14.06 -2.05
CA ASN A 111 8.69 -14.11 -3.08
C ASN A 111 7.69 -12.98 -2.87
N GLY A 112 7.16 -12.48 -3.98
CA GLY A 112 6.18 -11.41 -3.97
C GLY A 112 5.41 -11.34 -5.27
N LEU A 113 4.63 -10.29 -5.36
CA LEU A 113 3.80 -9.98 -6.52
C LEU A 113 4.24 -8.66 -7.11
N VAL A 114 4.25 -8.61 -8.44
CA VAL A 114 4.47 -7.42 -9.21
C VAL A 114 3.19 -7.00 -9.92
N HIS A 115 2.88 -5.71 -9.85
CA HIS A 115 1.76 -5.11 -10.59
C HIS A 115 2.23 -3.89 -11.37
N TYR A 116 1.60 -3.65 -12.52
CA TYR A 116 1.74 -2.46 -13.34
C TYR A 116 0.48 -2.21 -14.18
N ALA A 117 0.24 -0.96 -14.58
CA ALA A 117 -1.04 -0.53 -15.17
C ALA A 117 -1.47 -1.35 -16.39
N GLN A 118 -0.54 -1.76 -17.25
CA GLN A 118 -0.89 -2.53 -18.44
C GLN A 118 -1.37 -3.96 -18.13
N LEU A 119 -1.05 -4.55 -16.96
CA LEU A 119 -1.70 -5.80 -16.54
C LEU A 119 -3.20 -5.61 -16.38
N THR A 120 -3.63 -4.48 -15.81
CA THR A 120 -5.05 -4.14 -15.66
C THR A 120 -5.72 -3.98 -17.02
N GLU A 121 -5.05 -3.38 -18.01
CA GLU A 121 -5.62 -3.25 -19.35
C GLU A 121 -5.81 -4.61 -20.05
N LEU A 122 -4.90 -5.56 -19.80
CA LEU A 122 -4.95 -6.90 -20.39
C LEU A 122 -5.91 -7.85 -19.66
N PHE A 123 -6.01 -7.65 -18.35
CA PHE A 123 -6.84 -8.44 -17.44
C PHE A 123 -7.67 -7.46 -16.60
N PRO A 124 -8.69 -6.83 -17.22
CA PRO A 124 -9.55 -5.90 -16.50
C PRO A 124 -10.18 -6.62 -15.31
N PRO A 125 -10.37 -5.91 -14.18
CA PRO A 125 -11.00 -6.50 -13.01
C PRO A 125 -12.38 -7.03 -13.40
N GLN A 126 -12.71 -8.22 -12.91
CA GLN A 126 -14.10 -8.65 -12.93
C GLN A 126 -14.81 -7.86 -11.84
N MET A 127 -15.94 -7.25 -12.21
CA MET A 127 -16.78 -6.48 -11.28
C MET A 127 -17.98 -7.34 -10.88
N PRO A 128 -17.83 -8.27 -9.91
CA PRO A 128 -18.98 -9.00 -9.40
C PRO A 128 -19.96 -8.00 -8.78
N ARG A 129 -21.25 -8.18 -9.04
CA ARG A 129 -22.30 -7.31 -8.49
C ARG A 129 -22.24 -7.31 -6.97
N GLY A 130 -22.20 -6.11 -6.39
CA GLY A 130 -22.28 -5.92 -4.94
C GLY A 130 -20.93 -5.88 -4.21
N ASN A 131 -19.80 -5.93 -4.92
CA ASN A 131 -18.50 -5.62 -4.36
C ASN A 131 -18.11 -4.18 -4.72
N ASP A 132 -17.39 -3.54 -3.81
CA ASP A 132 -16.76 -2.22 -3.93
C ASP A 132 -15.22 -2.32 -4.02
N ASP A 133 -14.66 -3.53 -3.93
CA ASP A 133 -13.22 -3.77 -3.97
C ASP A 133 -12.83 -4.75 -5.09
N PHE A 134 -12.00 -4.27 -6.02
CA PHE A 134 -11.65 -5.04 -7.22
C PHE A 134 -10.18 -5.43 -7.26
N ASP A 135 -9.93 -6.74 -7.25
CA ASP A 135 -8.58 -7.28 -7.40
C ASP A 135 -8.05 -7.13 -8.83
N LEU A 136 -6.74 -6.89 -8.92
CA LEU A 136 -6.03 -6.83 -10.19
C LEU A 136 -5.10 -8.03 -10.35
N LYS A 137 -4.92 -8.43 -11.62
CA LYS A 137 -3.96 -9.49 -11.95
C LYS A 137 -2.55 -9.04 -11.61
N SER A 138 -1.82 -9.88 -10.87
CA SER A 138 -0.41 -9.69 -10.55
C SER A 138 0.47 -10.76 -11.18
N GLN A 139 1.73 -10.41 -11.39
CA GLN A 139 2.78 -11.29 -11.90
C GLN A 139 3.65 -11.79 -10.72
N PRO A 140 3.92 -13.10 -10.59
CA PRO A 140 4.84 -13.60 -9.57
C PRO A 140 6.25 -13.05 -9.75
N ALA A 141 6.91 -12.72 -8.65
CA ALA A 141 8.27 -12.22 -8.66
C ALA A 141 9.09 -12.72 -7.47
N THR A 142 10.40 -12.76 -7.64
CA THR A 142 11.35 -13.02 -6.56
C THR A 142 12.30 -11.83 -6.44
N MET A 143 12.49 -11.34 -5.22
CA MET A 143 13.41 -10.26 -4.91
C MET A 143 14.55 -10.79 -4.03
N ASN A 144 15.78 -10.57 -4.46
CA ASN A 144 16.97 -10.79 -3.64
C ASN A 144 17.43 -9.43 -3.10
N LEU A 145 17.62 -9.36 -1.80
CA LEU A 145 18.14 -8.18 -1.10
C LEU A 145 19.46 -8.54 -0.44
N ASN A 146 20.44 -7.65 -0.55
CA ASN A 146 21.65 -7.63 0.26
C ASN A 146 21.85 -6.22 0.79
N LEU A 147 21.75 -6.07 2.11
CA LEU A 147 21.97 -4.85 2.85
C LEU A 147 23.27 -4.99 3.63
N LYS A 148 24.29 -4.22 3.28
CA LYS A 148 25.57 -4.18 3.98
C LYS A 148 25.63 -2.94 4.86
N LEU A 149 25.80 -3.15 6.16
CA LEU A 149 25.86 -2.11 7.19
C LEU A 149 27.31 -1.71 7.45
N ASP A 150 27.52 -0.45 7.82
CA ASP A 150 28.85 0.04 8.22
C ASP A 150 29.23 -0.41 9.65
N THR A 151 28.25 -0.71 10.51
CA THR A 151 28.47 -1.27 11.84
C THR A 151 27.67 -2.55 12.05
N PRO A 152 28.17 -3.51 12.85
CA PRO A 152 27.38 -4.68 13.21
C PRO A 152 26.18 -4.27 14.08
N LEU A 153 25.09 -5.00 13.92
CA LEU A 153 23.91 -4.85 14.77
C LEU A 153 24.20 -5.43 16.16
N THR A 154 23.74 -4.70 17.17
CA THR A 154 23.73 -5.14 18.57
C THR A 154 22.29 -5.26 19.06
N GLY A 155 22.04 -6.24 19.94
CA GLY A 155 20.76 -6.43 20.61
C GLY A 155 20.56 -5.54 21.84
N ASP A 156 21.42 -4.54 22.04
CA ASP A 156 21.38 -3.68 23.23
C ASP A 156 20.30 -2.62 23.07
N GLN A 157 19.42 -2.53 24.08
CA GLN A 157 18.35 -1.54 24.11
C GLN A 157 18.92 -0.12 24.14
N SER A 158 18.33 0.75 23.32
CA SER A 158 18.67 2.17 23.22
C SER A 158 17.40 2.98 23.12
N ASN A 159 17.32 4.08 23.86
CA ASN A 159 16.18 5.01 23.80
C ASN A 159 16.32 6.03 22.65
N ARG A 160 17.30 5.84 21.77
CA ARG A 160 17.60 6.75 20.66
C ARG A 160 17.39 6.05 19.33
N VAL A 161 17.01 6.85 18.32
CA VAL A 161 17.09 6.44 16.92
C VAL A 161 18.55 6.59 16.50
N GLU A 162 19.12 5.52 15.95
CA GLU A 162 20.50 5.45 15.47
C GLU A 162 20.50 5.35 13.94
N ASP A 163 21.16 6.29 13.27
CA ASP A 163 21.41 6.20 11.84
C ASP A 163 22.64 5.32 11.60
N ILE A 164 22.43 4.19 10.93
CA ILE A 164 23.51 3.26 10.53
C ILE A 164 23.71 3.41 9.03
N PRO A 165 24.84 3.98 8.55
CA PRO A 165 25.15 3.99 7.14
C PRO A 165 25.19 2.56 6.57
N ALA A 166 24.68 2.42 5.37
CA ALA A 166 24.48 1.14 4.71
C ALA A 166 24.58 1.29 3.18
N SER A 167 24.79 0.15 2.53
CA SER A 167 24.66 0.00 1.09
C SER A 167 23.68 -1.11 0.76
N VAL A 168 22.90 -0.91 -0.29
CA VAL A 168 21.94 -1.90 -0.79
C VAL A 168 22.38 -2.40 -2.15
N SER A 169 22.18 -3.69 -2.35
CA SER A 169 22.09 -4.32 -3.67
C SER A 169 20.82 -5.14 -3.69
N MET A 170 19.93 -4.82 -4.63
CA MET A 170 18.65 -5.50 -4.79
C MET A 170 18.50 -5.92 -6.24
N THR A 171 18.03 -7.14 -6.46
CA THR A 171 17.60 -7.62 -7.77
C THR A 171 16.21 -8.22 -7.64
N MET A 172 15.30 -7.85 -8.53
CA MET A 172 13.96 -8.40 -8.60
C MET A 172 13.77 -9.01 -9.98
N ARG A 173 13.29 -10.24 -10.03
CA ARG A 173 12.93 -10.95 -11.25
C ARG A 173 11.43 -11.20 -11.25
N ALA A 174 10.70 -10.58 -12.19
CA ALA A 174 9.31 -10.90 -12.46
C ALA A 174 9.25 -12.07 -13.45
N ALA A 175 8.55 -13.14 -13.10
CA ALA A 175 8.48 -14.36 -13.92
C ALA A 175 7.47 -14.18 -15.05
N GLY A 176 7.87 -14.42 -16.30
CA GLY A 176 6.97 -14.33 -17.45
C GLY A 176 5.78 -15.28 -17.33
N MET A 177 4.61 -14.83 -17.78
CA MET A 177 3.37 -15.62 -17.75
C MET A 177 3.04 -16.02 -19.20
N ARG A 178 3.52 -17.20 -19.62
CA ARG A 178 3.55 -17.63 -21.02
C ARG A 178 2.17 -17.70 -21.67
N GLU A 179 1.19 -18.24 -20.95
CA GLU A 179 -0.19 -18.35 -21.44
C GLU A 179 -0.85 -16.98 -21.65
N GLN A 180 -0.31 -15.95 -21.00
CA GLN A 180 -0.79 -14.57 -21.03
C GLN A 180 0.08 -13.66 -21.89
N GLU A 181 1.11 -14.21 -22.55
CA GLU A 181 2.09 -13.47 -23.37
C GLU A 181 2.80 -12.33 -22.61
N ILE A 182 3.01 -12.49 -21.31
CA ILE A 182 3.71 -11.50 -20.48
C ILE A 182 5.18 -11.89 -20.34
N ASN A 183 6.07 -10.94 -20.64
CA ASN A 183 7.52 -11.16 -20.57
C ASN A 183 8.01 -11.27 -19.12
N ASP A 184 9.13 -11.97 -18.93
CA ASP A 184 9.95 -11.78 -17.75
C ASP A 184 10.75 -10.48 -17.85
N PHE A 185 11.05 -9.88 -16.70
CA PHE A 185 11.92 -8.72 -16.63
C PHE A 185 12.66 -8.67 -15.29
N ASN A 186 13.72 -7.86 -15.27
CA ASN A 186 14.52 -7.65 -14.06
C ASN A 186 14.59 -6.17 -13.70
N LEU A 187 14.47 -5.88 -12.41
CA LEU A 187 14.82 -4.59 -11.82
C LEU A 187 16.04 -4.79 -10.95
N SER A 188 16.99 -3.87 -11.02
CA SER A 188 18.16 -3.86 -10.14
C SER A 188 18.38 -2.48 -9.54
N VAL A 189 18.68 -2.46 -8.25
CA VAL A 189 19.00 -1.26 -7.49
C VAL A 189 20.33 -1.46 -6.80
N THR A 190 21.17 -0.43 -6.86
CA THR A 190 22.37 -0.33 -6.03
C THR A 190 22.44 1.08 -5.47
N GLY A 191 22.71 1.22 -4.17
CA GLY A 191 22.74 2.55 -3.55
C GLY A 191 23.37 2.54 -2.17
N LYS A 192 23.57 3.75 -1.64
CA LYS A 192 24.01 3.99 -0.26
C LYS A 192 22.97 4.84 0.46
N PHE A 193 22.68 4.52 1.71
CA PHE A 193 21.76 5.27 2.57
C PHE A 193 22.00 4.93 4.03
N ALA A 194 21.41 5.67 4.96
CA ALA A 194 21.39 5.27 6.37
C ALA A 194 20.10 4.50 6.68
N VAL A 195 20.19 3.37 7.38
CA VAL A 195 19.02 2.73 8.01
C VAL A 195 18.84 3.28 9.41
N GLN A 196 17.59 3.53 9.79
CA GLN A 196 17.25 3.97 11.14
C GLN A 196 17.03 2.74 12.00
N LYS A 197 17.94 2.49 12.94
CA LYS A 197 17.74 1.51 14.01
C LYS A 197 17.04 2.20 15.16
N TYR A 198 15.92 1.63 15.60
CA TYR A 198 15.23 2.14 16.78
C TYR A 198 14.59 0.99 17.56
N TRP A 199 14.44 1.19 18.85
CA TRP A 199 13.67 0.33 19.74
C TRP A 199 12.28 0.93 19.88
N ILE A 200 11.25 0.09 20.06
CA ILE A 200 9.90 0.60 20.32
C ILE A 200 9.91 1.28 21.70
N VAL A 201 10.21 2.58 21.72
CA VAL A 201 10.14 3.42 22.92
C VAL A 201 8.69 3.85 23.11
N ALA A 202 8.26 4.03 24.35
CA ALA A 202 6.88 4.39 24.71
C ALA A 202 6.27 5.57 23.93
N ASN A 203 7.10 6.47 23.39
CA ASN A 203 6.65 7.73 22.79
C ASN A 203 6.73 7.78 21.25
N PHE A 204 7.31 6.78 20.58
CA PHE A 204 7.50 6.80 19.13
C PHE A 204 6.92 5.56 18.45
N GLU A 205 6.52 5.73 17.18
CA GLU A 205 6.08 4.66 16.29
C GLU A 205 6.54 4.92 14.85
N ILE A 206 6.53 3.87 14.02
CA ILE A 206 6.66 4.03 12.57
C ILE A 206 5.27 4.32 12.04
N VAL A 207 5.13 5.39 11.27
CA VAL A 207 3.93 5.63 10.47
C VAL A 207 4.21 5.46 9.00
N ARG A 208 3.17 5.03 8.28
CA ARG A 208 3.12 4.87 6.84
C ARG A 208 2.42 6.09 6.24
N ARG A 209 3.15 6.89 5.49
CA ARG A 209 2.60 8.00 4.71
C ARG A 209 2.09 7.48 3.39
N LEU A 210 0.84 7.79 3.04
CA LEU A 210 0.29 7.51 1.72
C LEU A 210 -0.08 8.82 1.04
N CYS A 211 0.39 9.02 -0.18
CA CYS A 211 0.04 10.20 -0.95
C CYS A 211 -1.33 10.01 -1.63
N LEU A 212 -2.20 11.01 -1.52
CA LEU A 212 -3.50 11.04 -2.17
C LEU A 212 -3.52 12.17 -3.22
N GLN A 213 -3.90 11.83 -4.44
CA GLN A 213 -4.18 12.78 -5.51
C GLN A 213 -5.69 12.86 -5.73
N PRO A 214 -6.38 13.86 -5.15
CA PRO A 214 -7.79 14.05 -5.42
C PRO A 214 -7.98 14.60 -6.85
N VAL A 215 -9.05 14.14 -7.50
CA VAL A 215 -9.42 14.50 -8.87
C VAL A 215 -10.89 14.92 -8.88
N ARG A 216 -11.16 16.12 -9.37
CA ARG A 216 -12.50 16.69 -9.51
C ARG A 216 -12.89 16.87 -10.96
N ILE A 217 -14.19 16.82 -11.21
CA ILE A 217 -14.78 16.87 -12.53
C ILE A 217 -15.60 18.15 -12.66
N ARG A 218 -15.39 18.81 -13.80
CA ARG A 218 -16.15 19.97 -14.24
C ARG A 218 -16.93 19.63 -15.49
N ALA A 219 -18.20 20.01 -15.56
CA ALA A 219 -19.00 19.92 -16.76
C ALA A 219 -18.51 20.86 -17.86
N SER A 220 -17.89 21.98 -17.49
CA SER A 220 -17.27 22.93 -18.43
C SER A 220 -16.15 23.72 -17.77
N ALA A 221 -15.28 24.33 -18.59
CA ALA A 221 -14.17 25.16 -18.11
C ALA A 221 -14.61 26.42 -17.34
N GLY A 222 -15.90 26.78 -17.36
CA GLY A 222 -16.48 27.91 -16.63
C GLY A 222 -17.27 27.52 -15.38
N GLU A 223 -17.44 26.23 -15.07
CA GLU A 223 -18.22 25.80 -13.91
C GLU A 223 -17.55 26.23 -12.61
N ALA A 224 -18.29 26.94 -11.75
CA ALA A 224 -17.82 27.44 -10.46
C ALA A 224 -17.86 26.39 -9.33
N SER A 225 -18.64 25.32 -9.52
CA SER A 225 -18.88 24.28 -8.52
C SER A 225 -18.52 22.90 -9.09
N PRO A 226 -17.22 22.57 -9.19
CA PRO A 226 -16.79 21.21 -9.54
C PRO A 226 -17.25 20.19 -8.48
N THR A 227 -17.10 18.90 -8.79
CA THR A 227 -17.15 17.85 -7.77
C THR A 227 -15.97 17.94 -6.78
N GLY A 228 -15.91 17.04 -5.81
CA GLY A 228 -14.85 16.95 -4.81
C GLY A 228 -15.28 17.31 -3.38
N ALA A 229 -16.56 17.59 -3.14
CA ALA A 229 -17.06 17.89 -1.80
C ALA A 229 -16.84 16.72 -0.82
N GLY A 230 -16.85 15.49 -1.33
CA GLY A 230 -16.57 14.28 -0.57
C GLY A 230 -15.18 14.24 0.06
N LEU A 231 -14.19 14.98 -0.48
CA LEU A 231 -12.86 15.00 0.10
C LEU A 231 -12.86 15.70 1.47
N GLU A 232 -13.38 16.92 1.54
CA GLU A 232 -13.44 17.68 2.79
C GLU A 232 -14.33 16.97 3.81
N PHE A 233 -15.38 16.31 3.32
CA PHE A 233 -16.32 15.56 4.14
C PHE A 233 -15.74 14.27 4.73
N GLY A 234 -15.11 13.41 3.92
CA GLY A 234 -14.64 12.08 4.33
C GLY A 234 -13.19 12.01 4.85
N LEU A 235 -12.31 12.91 4.41
CA LEU A 235 -10.89 12.88 4.78
C LEU A 235 -10.62 13.01 6.29
N PRO A 236 -11.36 13.83 7.07
CA PRO A 236 -11.19 13.89 8.52
C PRO A 236 -11.43 12.53 9.19
N GLY A 237 -12.45 11.80 8.74
CA GLY A 237 -12.74 10.45 9.21
C GLY A 237 -11.65 9.45 8.83
N ALA A 238 -11.24 9.46 7.56
CA ALA A 238 -10.11 8.65 7.11
C ALA A 238 -8.84 8.90 7.92
N THR A 239 -8.51 10.17 8.17
CA THR A 239 -7.35 10.55 8.96
C THR A 239 -7.46 10.07 10.40
N SER A 240 -8.63 10.22 11.04
CA SER A 240 -8.87 9.74 12.40
C SER A 240 -8.70 8.23 12.52
N GLU A 241 -9.38 7.46 11.67
CA GLU A 241 -9.42 6.00 11.79
C GLU A 241 -8.11 5.35 11.38
N TRP A 242 -7.44 5.86 10.35
CA TRP A 242 -6.17 5.31 9.90
C TRP A 242 -4.98 5.78 10.72
N ARG A 243 -5.11 6.89 11.46
CA ARG A 243 -4.09 7.28 12.45
C ARG A 243 -3.96 6.23 13.55
N LYS A 244 -5.06 5.59 13.96
CA LYS A 244 -5.06 4.43 14.90
C LYS A 244 -4.27 3.24 14.33
N GLY A 245 -4.22 3.11 13.00
CA GLY A 245 -3.48 2.12 12.24
C GLY A 245 -2.09 2.56 11.78
N ASP A 246 -1.49 3.58 12.41
CA ASP A 246 -0.18 4.12 12.07
C ASP A 246 -0.07 4.64 10.62
N VAL A 247 -1.15 5.14 10.04
CA VAL A 247 -1.16 5.72 8.69
C VAL A 247 -1.48 7.20 8.75
N ILE A 248 -0.82 7.97 7.88
CA ILE A 248 -1.09 9.39 7.68
C ILE A 248 -1.13 9.69 6.18
N PHE A 249 -1.94 10.68 5.79
CA PHE A 249 -2.17 11.02 4.39
C PHE A 249 -1.50 12.34 4.02
N ASP A 250 -0.75 12.35 2.92
CA ASP A 250 -0.24 13.55 2.30
C ASP A 250 -1.13 13.86 1.07
N VAL A 251 -1.99 14.88 1.18
CA VAL A 251 -3.01 15.18 0.15
C VAL A 251 -2.53 16.29 -0.78
N ARG A 252 -2.49 16.01 -2.09
CA ARG A 252 -2.14 17.01 -3.12
C ARG A 252 -3.32 17.94 -3.44
N PRO A 253 -3.07 19.11 -4.04
CA PRO A 253 -4.12 19.92 -4.64
C PRO A 253 -4.92 19.11 -5.68
N PHE A 254 -6.20 19.45 -5.85
CA PHE A 254 -7.06 18.83 -6.85
C PHE A 254 -6.47 18.91 -8.26
N LYS A 255 -6.56 17.80 -9.00
CA LYS A 255 -6.51 17.80 -10.46
C LYS A 255 -7.92 17.97 -11.02
N GLU A 256 -8.03 18.67 -12.13
CA GLU A 256 -9.31 18.93 -12.79
C GLU A 256 -9.42 18.16 -14.11
N ILE A 257 -10.58 17.54 -14.31
CA ILE A 257 -11.02 17.01 -15.60
C ILE A 257 -12.22 17.83 -16.05
N VAL A 258 -12.24 18.26 -17.31
CA VAL A 258 -13.41 18.88 -17.92
C VAL A 258 -14.15 17.84 -18.75
N SER A 259 -15.24 17.31 -18.22
CA SER A 259 -16.12 16.36 -18.90
C SER A 259 -17.55 16.41 -18.33
N PRO A 260 -18.55 16.83 -19.12
CA PRO A 260 -19.94 16.81 -18.66
C PRO A 260 -20.49 15.40 -18.50
N THR A 261 -19.97 14.41 -19.24
CA THR A 261 -20.48 13.04 -19.21
C THR A 261 -19.94 12.22 -18.04
N LEU A 262 -18.84 12.63 -17.39
CA LEU A 262 -18.24 11.88 -16.29
C LEU A 262 -18.66 12.38 -14.90
N LYS A 263 -19.50 13.43 -14.80
CA LYS A 263 -20.02 13.87 -13.50
C LYS A 263 -21.03 12.88 -12.92
N ILE A 264 -21.85 12.27 -13.76
CA ILE A 264 -22.73 11.15 -13.41
C ILE A 264 -22.12 9.93 -14.05
N LEU A 265 -21.69 8.96 -13.25
CA LEU A 265 -20.86 7.86 -13.75
C LEU A 265 -21.59 6.52 -13.66
N SER A 266 -21.70 5.84 -14.80
CA SER A 266 -22.12 4.44 -14.84
C SER A 266 -20.93 3.48 -14.64
N GLU A 267 -21.22 2.23 -14.24
CA GLU A 267 -20.20 1.16 -14.15
C GLU A 267 -19.40 0.99 -15.46
N SER A 268 -20.05 1.17 -16.61
CA SER A 268 -19.41 1.01 -17.92
C SER A 268 -18.39 2.10 -18.27
N GLU A 269 -18.49 3.26 -17.62
CA GLU A 269 -17.63 4.43 -17.86
C GLU A 269 -16.46 4.51 -16.89
N ALA A 270 -16.45 3.70 -15.83
CA ALA A 270 -15.42 3.71 -14.80
C ALA A 270 -14.01 3.57 -15.37
N GLY A 271 -13.81 2.63 -16.30
CA GLY A 271 -12.52 2.44 -16.96
C GLY A 271 -12.04 3.65 -17.76
N ALA A 272 -12.97 4.42 -18.34
CA ALA A 272 -12.63 5.66 -19.03
C ALA A 272 -12.20 6.75 -18.03
N LEU A 273 -12.92 6.91 -16.92
CA LEU A 273 -12.56 7.87 -15.87
C LEU A 273 -11.18 7.56 -15.27
N LEU A 274 -10.92 6.31 -14.89
CA LEU A 274 -9.65 5.87 -14.31
C LEU A 274 -8.44 6.07 -15.25
N SER A 275 -8.67 6.24 -16.55
CA SER A 275 -7.61 6.48 -17.54
C SER A 275 -7.21 7.95 -17.68
N THR A 276 -7.98 8.89 -17.10
CA THR A 276 -7.83 10.32 -17.36
C THR A 276 -6.66 10.99 -16.64
N VAL A 277 -6.21 10.41 -15.53
CA VAL A 277 -5.07 10.89 -14.72
C VAL A 277 -4.05 9.76 -14.62
N ASN A 278 -2.77 10.13 -14.54
CA ASN A 278 -1.66 9.19 -14.48
C ASN A 278 -0.55 9.70 -13.57
N ASP A 279 -0.86 9.85 -12.28
CA ASP A 279 0.15 9.93 -11.23
C ASP A 279 0.50 8.52 -10.77
N ASP A 280 1.79 8.22 -10.84
CA ASP A 280 2.31 6.89 -10.53
C ASP A 280 2.91 6.81 -9.12
N ASP A 281 2.91 7.93 -8.38
CA ASP A 281 3.47 8.06 -7.03
C ASP A 281 2.44 8.42 -5.94
N CYS A 282 1.16 8.47 -6.29
CA CYS A 282 0.04 8.75 -5.39
C CYS A 282 -1.21 7.96 -5.79
N ILE A 283 -2.11 7.75 -4.83
CA ILE A 283 -3.42 7.13 -5.07
C ILE A 283 -4.37 8.17 -5.63
N GLU A 284 -4.90 7.92 -6.82
CA GLU A 284 -5.86 8.82 -7.46
C GLU A 284 -7.26 8.57 -6.89
N ILE A 285 -7.94 9.63 -6.47
CA ILE A 285 -9.30 9.57 -5.91
C ILE A 285 -10.20 10.45 -6.77
N PHE A 286 -11.07 9.83 -7.55
CA PHE A 286 -11.99 10.51 -8.46
C PHE A 286 -13.32 10.77 -7.76
N PHE A 287 -13.65 12.04 -7.60
CA PHE A 287 -14.93 12.47 -7.06
C PHE A 287 -15.92 12.72 -8.20
N VAL A 288 -16.97 11.91 -8.27
CA VAL A 288 -18.09 12.11 -9.19
C VAL A 288 -19.25 12.78 -8.47
N GLN A 289 -20.15 13.42 -9.19
CA GLN A 289 -21.34 14.03 -8.58
C GLN A 289 -22.30 12.95 -8.07
N SER A 290 -22.58 11.95 -8.90
CA SER A 290 -23.39 10.80 -8.55
C SER A 290 -22.96 9.57 -9.36
N LEU A 291 -23.29 8.39 -8.86
CA LEU A 291 -23.19 7.15 -9.62
C LEU A 291 -24.53 6.80 -10.26
N GLU A 292 -24.52 5.94 -11.28
CA GLU A 292 -25.73 5.41 -11.91
C GLU A 292 -25.73 3.87 -11.89
N PRO A 293 -26.62 3.22 -11.10
CA PRO A 293 -27.50 3.84 -10.09
C PRO A 293 -26.71 4.48 -8.94
N GLU A 294 -27.33 5.37 -8.16
CA GLU A 294 -26.65 6.06 -7.03
C GLU A 294 -26.05 5.07 -6.02
N SER A 295 -26.69 3.92 -5.86
CA SER A 295 -26.22 2.86 -4.97
C SER A 295 -25.11 1.98 -5.55
N LEU A 296 -24.60 2.29 -6.74
CA LEU A 296 -23.51 1.52 -7.35
C LEU A 296 -22.32 1.47 -6.39
N TRP A 297 -21.87 0.25 -6.09
CA TRP A 297 -20.81 -0.04 -5.12
C TRP A 297 -21.02 0.59 -3.73
N GLY A 298 -22.27 0.82 -3.32
CA GLY A 298 -22.54 1.49 -2.05
C GLY A 298 -22.17 2.96 -2.00
N GLY A 299 -21.74 3.58 -3.11
CA GLY A 299 -21.36 5.00 -3.20
C GLY A 299 -19.94 5.26 -3.67
N GLY A 300 -19.11 4.22 -3.75
CA GLY A 300 -17.73 4.31 -4.22
C GLY A 300 -17.08 2.94 -4.29
N ALA A 301 -15.91 2.87 -4.89
CA ALA A 301 -15.17 1.64 -5.05
C ALA A 301 -13.68 1.87 -5.20
N THR A 302 -12.92 0.86 -4.79
CA THR A 302 -11.48 0.77 -4.95
C THR A 302 -11.12 -0.23 -6.04
N PHE A 303 -10.39 0.26 -7.03
CA PHE A 303 -9.85 -0.52 -8.13
C PHE A 303 -8.37 -0.80 -7.88
N GLY A 304 -7.98 -2.05 -7.69
CA GLY A 304 -6.59 -2.43 -7.46
C GLY A 304 -6.16 -2.55 -6.02
N THR A 305 -7.00 -3.17 -5.18
CA THR A 305 -6.74 -3.45 -3.76
C THR A 305 -5.25 -3.76 -3.47
N GLY A 306 -4.61 -2.90 -2.68
CA GLY A 306 -3.22 -3.10 -2.22
C GLY A 306 -2.11 -2.88 -3.25
N HIS A 307 -2.42 -2.40 -4.46
CA HIS A 307 -1.43 -2.10 -5.51
C HIS A 307 -1.04 -0.62 -5.53
N ALA A 308 0.13 -0.32 -6.09
CA ALA A 308 0.55 1.07 -6.33
C ALA A 308 -0.28 1.78 -7.39
N THR A 309 -0.94 1.02 -8.26
CA THR A 309 -1.86 1.51 -9.29
C THR A 309 -3.29 1.63 -8.78
N ALA A 310 -3.52 1.45 -7.47
CA ALA A 310 -4.86 1.51 -6.92
C ALA A 310 -5.47 2.91 -7.10
N GLN A 311 -6.76 2.94 -7.40
CA GLN A 311 -7.51 4.16 -7.63
C GLN A 311 -8.88 4.02 -6.96
N ILE A 312 -9.44 5.14 -6.50
CA ILE A 312 -10.78 5.18 -5.87
C ILE A 312 -11.70 6.00 -6.77
N ILE A 313 -12.92 5.53 -6.97
CA ILE A 313 -14.04 6.35 -7.45
C ILE A 313 -15.00 6.50 -6.30
N THR A 314 -15.43 7.72 -5.97
CA THR A 314 -16.39 7.96 -4.89
C THR A 314 -17.35 9.10 -5.26
N SER A 315 -18.57 9.04 -4.74
CA SER A 315 -19.63 9.99 -5.06
C SER A 315 -19.76 11.10 -4.02
N ASP A 316 -19.88 12.35 -4.50
CA ASP A 316 -20.30 13.49 -3.67
C ASP A 316 -21.78 13.42 -3.25
N GLY A 317 -22.57 12.51 -3.83
CA GLY A 317 -24.02 12.43 -3.63
C GLY A 317 -24.44 12.14 -2.18
N MET A 318 -23.54 11.59 -1.36
CA MET A 318 -23.79 11.36 0.07
C MET A 318 -23.60 12.60 0.94
N VAL A 319 -22.79 13.57 0.48
CA VAL A 319 -22.43 14.76 1.26
C VAL A 319 -23.65 15.57 1.73
N PRO A 320 -24.68 15.84 0.89
CA PRO A 320 -25.86 16.58 1.33
C PRO A 320 -26.68 15.87 2.42
N ALA A 321 -26.61 14.54 2.50
CA ALA A 321 -27.29 13.77 3.54
C ALA A 321 -26.53 13.80 4.87
N GLY A 322 -25.27 14.26 4.89
CA GLY A 322 -24.44 14.24 6.09
C GLY A 322 -24.10 12.82 6.58
N ILE A 323 -24.20 11.83 5.69
CA ILE A 323 -23.83 10.43 5.91
C ILE A 323 -22.55 10.19 5.10
N ASP A 324 -21.78 9.13 5.42
CA ASP A 324 -20.59 8.69 4.68
C ASP A 324 -19.25 9.27 5.18
N LEU A 325 -19.19 9.67 6.46
CA LEU A 325 -17.98 10.25 7.06
C LEU A 325 -16.81 9.26 7.13
N ARG A 326 -17.07 7.98 6.90
CA ARG A 326 -16.11 6.88 7.03
C ARG A 326 -15.90 6.10 5.74
N HIS A 327 -16.71 6.29 4.70
CA HIS A 327 -16.53 5.54 3.45
C HIS A 327 -15.21 5.82 2.74
N LEU A 328 -14.73 7.06 2.69
CA LEU A 328 -13.39 7.29 2.16
C LEU A 328 -12.31 6.52 2.96
N ALA A 329 -12.51 6.36 4.28
CA ALA A 329 -11.62 5.56 5.10
C ALA A 329 -11.71 4.06 4.73
N HIS A 330 -12.92 3.55 4.48
CA HIS A 330 -13.16 2.19 4.01
C HIS A 330 -12.42 1.92 2.70
N GLU A 331 -12.62 2.76 1.69
CA GLU A 331 -11.95 2.64 0.38
C GLU A 331 -10.41 2.70 0.51
N LEU A 332 -9.90 3.59 1.37
CA LEU A 332 -8.47 3.64 1.65
C LEU A 332 -7.96 2.35 2.31
N GLY A 333 -8.80 1.64 3.08
CA GLY A 333 -8.49 0.31 3.58
C GLY A 333 -8.24 -0.71 2.47
N HIS A 334 -9.07 -0.71 1.43
CA HIS A 334 -8.85 -1.52 0.22
C HIS A 334 -7.57 -1.12 -0.52
N VAL A 335 -7.31 0.16 -0.68
CA VAL A 335 -6.05 0.66 -1.23
C VAL A 335 -4.85 0.13 -0.44
N MET A 336 -5.01 -0.04 0.87
CA MET A 336 -4.00 -0.58 1.77
C MET A 336 -4.05 -2.11 1.93
N ASN A 337 -4.65 -2.82 0.97
CA ASN A 337 -4.67 -4.27 0.85
C ASN A 337 -5.60 -5.03 1.81
N LEU A 338 -6.55 -4.36 2.45
CA LEU A 338 -7.58 -5.07 3.23
C LEU A 338 -8.78 -5.41 2.35
N LYS A 339 -9.33 -6.60 2.50
CA LYS A 339 -10.64 -7.01 1.97
C LYS A 339 -11.73 -6.77 3.00
N HIS A 340 -12.99 -6.84 2.59
CA HIS A 340 -14.07 -6.99 3.57
C HIS A 340 -13.85 -8.23 4.44
N PRO A 341 -14.36 -8.23 5.69
CA PRO A 341 -14.40 -9.41 6.53
C PRO A 341 -15.10 -10.59 5.81
N GLY A 342 -14.49 -11.77 5.85
CA GLY A 342 -14.97 -12.98 5.18
C GLY A 342 -14.53 -13.14 3.72
N TYR A 343 -13.87 -12.13 3.13
CA TYR A 343 -13.47 -12.11 1.71
C TYR A 343 -11.95 -12.09 1.50
N GLY A 344 -11.17 -12.41 2.55
CA GLY A 344 -9.72 -12.48 2.47
C GLY A 344 -9.23 -13.50 1.44
N THR A 345 -8.11 -13.19 0.81
CA THR A 345 -7.41 -14.06 -0.14
C THR A 345 -5.97 -14.33 0.33
N ALA A 346 -5.27 -15.25 -0.34
CA ALA A 346 -3.86 -15.50 -0.06
C ALA A 346 -2.95 -14.27 -0.26
N THR A 347 -3.43 -13.27 -1.00
CA THR A 347 -2.66 -12.07 -1.38
C THR A 347 -3.16 -10.81 -0.70
N SER A 348 -4.42 -10.78 -0.28
CA SER A 348 -5.08 -9.62 0.32
C SER A 348 -5.84 -10.08 1.57
N PRO A 349 -5.31 -9.80 2.78
CA PRO A 349 -5.97 -10.21 4.02
C PRO A 349 -7.34 -9.55 4.16
N GLU A 350 -8.24 -10.23 4.88
CA GLU A 350 -9.49 -9.61 5.31
C GLU A 350 -9.24 -8.56 6.39
N GLY A 351 -10.10 -7.55 6.41
CA GLY A 351 -10.27 -6.67 7.56
C GLY A 351 -11.08 -7.34 8.67
N SER A 352 -10.97 -6.79 9.87
CA SER A 352 -11.73 -7.27 11.03
C SER A 352 -13.22 -6.91 10.96
N THR A 353 -14.09 -7.80 11.41
CA THR A 353 -15.53 -7.49 11.60
C THR A 353 -15.70 -6.39 12.66
N GLY A 354 -16.83 -5.68 12.62
CA GLY A 354 -17.11 -4.54 13.52
C GLY A 354 -16.18 -3.33 13.34
N THR A 355 -15.32 -3.31 12.32
CA THR A 355 -14.40 -2.20 12.04
C THR A 355 -14.76 -1.45 10.77
N ILE A 356 -13.97 -0.42 10.46
CA ILE A 356 -14.06 0.37 9.25
C ILE A 356 -14.12 -0.46 7.96
N MET A 357 -13.57 -1.68 7.97
CA MET A 357 -13.58 -2.58 6.80
C MET A 357 -14.89 -3.33 6.59
N CYS A 358 -15.86 -3.23 7.50
CA CYS A 358 -17.19 -3.76 7.26
C CYS A 358 -17.85 -3.01 6.10
N PRO A 359 -18.47 -3.71 5.13
CA PRO A 359 -19.17 -3.06 4.03
C PRO A 359 -20.33 -2.21 4.56
N SER A 360 -20.60 -1.11 3.87
CA SER A 360 -21.81 -0.32 4.06
C SER A 360 -22.54 -0.14 2.73
N GLY A 361 -23.84 0.12 2.79
CA GLY A 361 -24.63 0.45 1.61
C GLY A 361 -24.69 1.95 1.37
N TRP A 362 -25.29 2.35 0.25
CA TRP A 362 -25.61 3.75 -0.03
C TRP A 362 -26.40 4.38 1.13
N LEU A 363 -25.98 5.55 1.59
CA LEU A 363 -26.53 6.26 2.75
C LEU A 363 -26.43 5.48 4.08
N HIS A 364 -25.38 4.65 4.21
CA HIS A 364 -24.99 4.04 5.47
C HIS A 364 -23.49 4.23 5.70
N ASP A 365 -23.13 4.75 6.87
CA ASP A 365 -21.72 4.94 7.20
C ASP A 365 -21.06 3.63 7.63
N ASN A 366 -19.77 3.47 7.34
CA ASN A 366 -18.98 2.38 7.88
C ASN A 366 -18.71 2.61 9.38
N PRO A 367 -18.41 1.55 10.16
CA PRO A 367 -18.05 1.70 11.57
C PRO A 367 -16.82 2.61 11.78
N ASP A 368 -16.76 3.31 12.90
CA ASP A 368 -15.67 4.22 13.30
C ASP A 368 -14.65 3.55 14.24
N ALA A 369 -14.48 2.23 14.09
CA ALA A 369 -13.53 1.43 14.85
C ALA A 369 -12.44 0.87 13.93
N ASN A 370 -11.23 0.72 14.47
CA ASN A 370 -10.12 0.06 13.81
C ASN A 370 -9.43 -0.95 14.75
N SER A 371 -8.81 -1.98 14.17
CA SER A 371 -8.22 -3.09 14.91
C SER A 371 -6.69 -3.16 14.78
N THR A 372 -6.03 -3.77 15.76
CA THR A 372 -4.61 -4.09 15.66
C THR A 372 -4.33 -5.04 14.49
N ASP A 373 -5.22 -5.97 14.17
CA ASP A 373 -5.10 -6.84 13.00
C ASP A 373 -5.12 -6.06 11.68
N ASN A 374 -6.06 -5.12 11.51
CA ASN A 374 -6.06 -4.22 10.34
C ASN A 374 -4.73 -3.48 10.22
N ARG A 375 -4.27 -2.84 11.31
CA ARG A 375 -2.98 -2.13 11.37
C ARG A 375 -1.78 -3.02 10.97
N ASN A 376 -1.81 -4.28 11.37
CA ASN A 376 -0.73 -5.21 11.06
C ASN A 376 -0.81 -5.73 9.62
N ASN A 377 -2.00 -5.76 9.02
CA ASN A 377 -2.27 -6.37 7.72
C ASN A 377 -2.22 -5.38 6.55
N ILE A 378 -2.29 -4.08 6.81
CA ILE A 378 -2.16 -3.06 5.76
C ILE A 378 -0.80 -3.12 5.05
N GLY A 379 -0.81 -2.85 3.75
CA GLY A 379 0.37 -2.78 2.90
C GLY A 379 0.08 -2.14 1.55
N ASN A 380 0.91 -1.18 1.14
CA ASN A 380 0.88 -0.60 -0.21
C ASN A 380 2.31 -0.22 -0.65
N PRO A 381 2.75 -0.55 -1.88
CA PRO A 381 4.09 -0.18 -2.34
C PRO A 381 4.38 1.33 -2.44
N LEU A 382 3.36 2.18 -2.40
CA LEU A 382 3.48 3.65 -2.37
C LEU A 382 3.64 4.25 -0.99
N PHE A 383 3.61 3.43 0.08
CA PHE A 383 3.87 3.97 1.41
C PHE A 383 5.22 4.71 1.49
N ARG A 384 5.36 5.59 2.47
CA ARG A 384 6.64 6.16 2.86
C ARG A 384 6.74 6.08 4.36
N LEU A 385 7.75 5.36 4.84
CA LEU A 385 7.95 5.18 6.27
C LEU A 385 8.53 6.44 6.89
N SER A 386 8.02 6.81 8.06
CA SER A 386 8.58 7.86 8.91
C SER A 386 8.42 7.51 10.38
N ILE A 387 9.29 8.05 11.24
CA ILE A 387 9.17 7.90 12.70
C ILE A 387 8.48 9.16 13.23
N THR A 388 7.44 8.99 14.04
CA THR A 388 6.70 10.10 14.66
C THR A 388 6.30 9.77 16.08
N THR A 389 5.73 10.75 16.78
CA THR A 389 5.13 10.56 18.11
C THR A 389 3.95 9.62 18.03
N ARG A 390 3.83 8.74 19.02
CA ARG A 390 2.76 7.73 19.11
C ARG A 390 1.37 8.35 18.95
N GLY A 391 0.55 7.74 18.09
CA GLY A 391 -0.83 8.14 17.83
C GLY A 391 -1.83 7.54 18.82
N SER A 392 -3.11 7.68 18.51
CA SER A 392 -4.20 6.99 19.20
C SER A 392 -4.04 5.47 19.05
N ALA A 393 -4.41 4.71 20.08
CA ALA A 393 -4.44 3.25 19.98
C ALA A 393 -5.61 2.78 19.09
N THR A 394 -5.49 1.57 18.56
CA THR A 394 -6.63 0.85 17.93
C THR A 394 -7.69 0.53 18.98
N ASP A 395 -8.95 0.46 18.56
CA ASP A 395 -10.10 0.30 19.45
C ASP A 395 -10.24 -1.15 19.98
N CYS A 396 -9.77 -2.12 19.19
CA CYS A 396 -9.87 -3.55 19.48
C CYS A 396 -8.67 -4.32 18.89
N GLN A 397 -8.48 -5.60 19.24
CA GLN A 397 -7.36 -6.38 18.69
C GLN A 397 -7.68 -6.97 17.31
N ASN A 398 -8.85 -7.61 17.17
CA ASN A 398 -9.25 -8.40 16.00
C ASN A 398 -10.78 -8.54 15.92
N SER A 399 -11.30 -9.27 14.92
CA SER A 399 -12.73 -9.54 14.73
C SER A 399 -13.48 -9.99 15.97
N ALA A 400 -12.90 -10.87 16.81
CA ALA A 400 -13.58 -11.40 18.00
C ALA A 400 -13.82 -10.33 19.08
N ASP A 401 -13.00 -9.27 19.09
CA ASP A 401 -13.10 -8.17 20.05
C ASP A 401 -13.94 -7.01 19.50
N CYS A 402 -13.98 -6.84 18.17
CA CYS A 402 -14.63 -5.71 17.52
C CYS A 402 -16.12 -5.95 17.19
N GLY A 403 -16.57 -7.22 17.08
CA GLY A 403 -17.97 -7.56 16.81
C GLY A 403 -18.13 -8.75 15.89
#